data_AF-A0A212EW60-F1
#
_entry.id   AF-A0A212EW60-F1
#
_cell.length_a   1.000
_cell.length_b   1.000
_cell.length_c   1.000
_cell.angle_alpha   90.00
_cell.angle_beta   90.00
_cell.angle_gamma   90.00
#
_symmetry.space_group_name_H-M   'P 1'
#
loop_
_entity.id
_entity.type
_entity.pdbx_description
1 polymer ?
#
loop_
_entity_poly.entity_id
_entity_poly.type
_entity_poly.pdbx_seq_one_letter_code
_entity_poly.pdbx_strand_id
1 'polypeptide(L)'
;MSDFVNATEAASLAVQFDQTGQTDKAVECYRTAARLLDRVCHQVSSEKQIEFRRKVKEYLERATRLQEQKDGAQQEESIRNLQKCYFLMQQALDADEANLKDLALQLYTQAVELAVSVKSSDPDVMTKVKGLAAQALDRAEEIKGIKKMGALSITPGVSPNRVHLQREQSVHLKVSGKQVYTEEEKEVLRTTSNINNNCFLPFMEVDLSEKFQYALPFEDRASELKLSSKQAKEFQCWVRPHEVSSDPKMIAGDDLDFFSIKQTIVSDCSFVASLAVSALYERRFNKKIITSIIYPKNKNKQPVYNPFGKYMVKLHLNGVRRKVIIDDRLPYSKYGRLLCSYSSNKNEFW
;
A
#
# COMPACT_ATOMS: atom_id res chain seq x y z
N MET A 1 14.43 -11.74 51.67
CA MET A 1 12.99 -12.02 51.48
C MET A 1 12.29 -10.98 50.61
N SER A 2 12.50 -9.67 50.82
CA SER A 2 11.93 -8.59 49.99
C SER A 2 12.16 -8.77 48.48
N ASP A 3 13.40 -9.04 48.06
CA ASP A 3 13.73 -9.12 46.63
C ASP A 3 13.10 -10.31 45.90
N PHE A 4 12.81 -11.41 46.60
CA PHE A 4 12.13 -12.56 46.00
C PHE A 4 10.66 -12.27 45.73
N VAL A 5 9.97 -11.63 46.69
CA VAL A 5 8.57 -11.20 46.54
C VAL A 5 8.47 -10.19 45.40
N ASN A 6 9.38 -9.20 45.38
CA ASN A 6 9.45 -8.20 44.31
C ASN A 6 9.75 -8.84 42.94
N ALA A 7 10.60 -9.87 42.88
CA ALA A 7 10.86 -10.61 41.64
C ALA A 7 9.61 -11.34 41.14
N THR A 8 8.84 -11.96 42.03
CA THR A 8 7.59 -12.66 41.68
C THR A 8 6.49 -11.70 41.24
N GLU A 9 6.37 -10.54 41.89
CA GLU A 9 5.43 -9.50 41.48
C GLU A 9 5.80 -8.93 40.11
N ALA A 10 7.08 -8.60 39.88
CA ALA A 10 7.56 -8.12 38.59
C ALA A 10 7.34 -9.16 37.47
N ALA A 11 7.54 -10.45 37.76
CA ALA A 11 7.27 -11.51 36.79
C ALA A 11 5.78 -11.64 36.47
N SER A 12 4.90 -11.51 37.48
CA SER A 12 3.45 -11.56 37.27
C SER A 12 2.96 -10.37 36.44
N LEU A 13 3.47 -9.15 36.72
CA LEU A 13 3.18 -7.96 35.92
C LEU A 13 3.71 -8.09 34.49
N ALA A 14 4.90 -8.67 34.32
CA ALA A 14 5.47 -8.90 32.98
C ALA A 14 4.55 -9.77 32.12
N VAL A 15 4.03 -10.87 32.67
CA VAL A 15 3.09 -11.76 31.96
C VAL A 15 1.77 -11.04 31.64
N GLN A 16 1.26 -10.23 32.57
CA GLN A 16 0.04 -9.45 32.32
C GLN A 16 0.24 -8.42 31.20
N PHE A 17 1.37 -7.71 31.18
CA PHE A 17 1.69 -6.76 30.11
C PHE A 17 1.94 -7.45 28.77
N ASP A 18 2.56 -8.63 28.78
CA ASP A 18 2.75 -9.45 27.58
C ASP A 18 1.41 -9.89 26.99
N GLN A 19 0.50 -10.41 27.83
CA GLN A 19 -0.85 -10.82 27.40
C GLN A 19 -1.73 -9.65 26.93
N THR A 20 -1.52 -8.45 27.47
CA THR A 20 -2.27 -7.24 27.07
C THR A 20 -1.61 -6.47 25.93
N GLY A 21 -0.50 -6.95 25.38
CA GLY A 21 0.20 -6.34 24.24
C GLY A 21 0.99 -5.06 24.57
N GLN A 22 1.22 -4.77 25.85
CA GLN A 22 2.04 -3.63 26.29
C GLN A 22 3.53 -4.01 26.32
N THR A 23 4.12 -4.19 25.13
CA THR A 23 5.46 -4.76 24.94
C THR A 23 6.56 -4.06 25.74
N ASP A 24 6.58 -2.72 25.77
CA ASP A 24 7.62 -1.96 26.49
C ASP A 24 7.62 -2.25 27.99
N LYS A 25 6.43 -2.20 28.60
CA LYS A 25 6.26 -2.48 30.03
C LYS A 25 6.58 -3.95 30.33
N ALA A 26 6.18 -4.86 29.45
CA ALA A 26 6.48 -6.28 29.58
C ALA A 26 7.99 -6.54 29.58
N VAL A 27 8.73 -5.96 28.61
CA VAL A 27 10.19 -6.08 28.49
C VAL A 27 10.90 -5.53 29.73
N GLU A 28 10.51 -4.35 30.21
CA GLU A 28 11.07 -3.76 31.44
C GLU A 28 10.80 -4.62 32.67
N CYS A 29 9.57 -5.14 32.81
CA CYS A 29 9.20 -6.00 33.94
C CYS A 29 9.94 -7.35 33.90
N TYR A 30 10.08 -7.98 32.74
CA TYR A 30 10.87 -9.22 32.60
C TYR A 30 12.35 -9.00 32.93
N ARG A 31 12.95 -7.90 32.47
CA ARG A 31 14.35 -7.55 32.82
C ARG A 31 14.51 -7.26 34.31
N THR A 32 13.52 -6.61 34.92
CA THR A 32 13.53 -6.33 36.37
C THR A 32 13.37 -7.60 37.20
N ALA A 33 12.44 -8.48 36.83
CA ALA A 33 12.27 -9.79 37.45
C ALA A 33 13.54 -10.64 37.37
N ALA A 34 14.19 -10.67 36.19
CA ALA A 34 15.47 -11.37 36.00
C ALA A 34 16.58 -10.82 36.91
N ARG A 35 16.75 -9.49 36.98
CA ARG A 35 17.77 -8.86 37.85
C ARG A 35 17.54 -9.13 39.33
N LEU A 36 16.30 -9.06 39.80
CA LEU A 36 15.97 -9.32 41.20
C LEU A 36 16.16 -10.81 41.55
N LEU A 37 15.77 -11.71 40.65
CA LEU A 37 15.92 -13.15 40.85
C LEU A 37 17.39 -13.59 40.87
N ASP A 38 18.24 -12.96 40.04
CA ASP A 38 19.69 -13.20 40.01
C ASP A 38 20.38 -12.75 41.32
N ARG A 39 19.99 -11.60 41.89
CA ARG A 39 20.50 -11.14 43.20
C ARG A 39 20.20 -12.11 44.34
N VAL A 40 19.02 -12.72 44.32
CA VAL A 40 18.60 -13.69 45.35
C VAL A 40 19.25 -15.06 45.13
N CYS A 41 19.76 -15.35 43.93
CA CYS A 41 20.34 -16.65 43.58
C CYS A 41 21.45 -17.07 44.55
N HIS A 42 22.32 -16.16 45.00
CA HIS A 42 23.42 -16.52 45.92
C HIS A 42 22.98 -16.87 47.36
N GLN A 43 21.73 -16.60 47.72
CA GLN A 43 21.19 -16.79 49.08
C GLN A 43 20.39 -18.10 49.25
N VAL A 44 20.30 -18.93 48.21
CA VAL A 44 19.45 -20.12 48.17
C VAL A 44 20.26 -21.41 48.02
N SER A 45 19.65 -22.56 48.33
CA SER A 45 20.25 -23.89 48.17
C SER A 45 20.64 -24.18 46.71
N SER A 46 21.64 -25.05 46.51
CA SER A 46 22.18 -25.41 45.19
C SER A 46 21.11 -25.80 44.16
N GLU A 47 20.08 -26.55 44.58
CA GLU A 47 18.94 -26.93 43.71
C GLU A 47 18.10 -25.73 43.27
N LYS A 48 17.79 -24.80 44.19
CA LYS A 48 17.03 -23.58 43.88
C LYS A 48 17.85 -22.58 43.07
N GLN A 49 19.18 -22.59 43.20
CA GLN A 49 20.08 -21.80 42.35
C GLN A 49 19.94 -22.19 40.88
N ILE A 50 19.88 -23.50 40.58
CA ILE A 50 19.71 -24.00 39.21
C ILE A 50 18.36 -23.56 38.66
N GLU A 51 17.28 -23.68 39.46
CA GLU A 51 15.94 -23.24 39.03
C GLU A 51 15.86 -21.73 38.78
N PHE A 52 16.46 -20.91 39.66
CA PHE A 52 16.44 -19.46 39.53
C PHE A 52 17.24 -19.01 38.32
N ARG A 53 18.42 -19.58 38.08
CA ARG A 53 19.21 -19.30 36.86
C ARG A 53 18.45 -19.66 35.59
N ARG A 54 17.72 -20.78 35.59
CA ARG A 54 16.86 -21.16 34.46
C ARG A 54 15.79 -20.11 34.21
N LYS A 55 15.07 -19.66 35.25
CA LYS A 55 14.03 -18.63 35.11
C LYS A 55 14.58 -17.27 34.70
N VAL A 56 15.74 -16.85 35.22
CA VAL A 56 16.44 -15.63 34.77
C VAL A 56 16.69 -15.70 33.27
N LYS A 57 17.21 -16.84 32.79
CA LYS A 57 17.45 -17.05 31.35
C LYS A 57 16.16 -16.95 30.54
N GLU A 58 15.08 -17.62 30.98
CA GLU A 58 13.77 -17.58 30.31
C GLU A 58 13.18 -16.17 30.23
N TYR A 59 13.27 -15.38 31.30
CA TYR A 59 12.78 -14.00 31.31
C TYR A 59 13.59 -13.10 30.39
N LEU A 60 14.92 -13.24 30.38
CA LEU A 60 15.77 -12.49 29.45
C LEU A 60 15.51 -12.89 28.00
N GLU A 61 15.40 -14.18 27.69
CA GLU A 61 15.07 -14.68 26.34
C GLU A 61 13.68 -14.21 25.88
N ARG A 62 12.68 -14.15 26.76
CA ARG A 62 11.36 -13.60 26.42
C ARG A 62 11.43 -12.09 26.17
N ALA A 63 12.12 -11.34 27.02
CA ALA A 63 12.32 -9.91 26.85
C ALA A 63 13.05 -9.57 25.55
N THR A 64 14.10 -10.32 25.20
CA THR A 64 14.83 -10.15 23.93
C THR A 64 13.93 -10.43 22.73
N ARG A 65 13.18 -11.53 22.74
CA ARG A 65 12.25 -11.86 21.63
C ARG A 65 11.15 -10.80 21.44
N LEU A 66 10.59 -10.30 22.53
CA LEU A 66 9.58 -9.23 22.48
C LEU A 66 10.16 -7.92 21.92
N GLN A 67 11.41 -7.59 22.29
CA GLN A 67 12.11 -6.44 21.75
C GLN A 67 12.41 -6.61 20.25
N GLU A 68 12.95 -7.76 19.84
CA GLU A 68 13.26 -8.06 18.43
C GLU A 68 12.00 -8.00 17.55
N GLN A 69 10.86 -8.52 18.03
CA GLN A 69 9.58 -8.43 17.32
C GLN A 69 9.12 -6.98 17.17
N LYS A 70 9.26 -6.17 18.22
CA LYS A 70 8.92 -4.74 18.17
C LYS A 70 9.84 -3.98 17.20
N ASP A 71 11.14 -4.21 17.29
CA ASP A 71 12.13 -3.53 16.45
C ASP A 71 11.92 -3.90 14.97
N GLY A 72 11.62 -5.16 14.68
CA GLY A 72 11.24 -5.62 13.34
C GLY A 72 9.99 -4.93 12.81
N ALA A 73 8.91 -4.90 13.60
CA ALA A 73 7.66 -4.23 13.22
C ALA A 73 7.85 -2.71 13.00
N GLN A 74 8.66 -2.05 13.84
CA GLN A 74 8.98 -0.63 13.70
C GLN A 74 9.82 -0.36 12.45
N GLN A 75 10.76 -1.25 12.12
CA GLN A 75 11.57 -1.15 10.91
C GLN A 75 10.68 -1.29 9.66
N GLU A 76 9.80 -2.29 9.61
CA GLU A 76 8.83 -2.49 8.53
C GLU A 76 7.90 -1.28 8.35
N GLU A 77 7.40 -0.73 9.47
CA GLU A 77 6.59 0.49 9.44
C GLU A 77 7.36 1.69 8.89
N SER A 78 8.63 1.85 9.25
CA SER A 78 9.46 2.93 8.74
C SER A 78 9.72 2.82 7.24
N ILE A 79 9.96 1.61 6.73
CA ILE A 79 10.12 1.34 5.29
C ILE A 79 8.82 1.65 4.54
N ARG A 80 7.67 1.24 5.09
CA ARG A 80 6.36 1.54 4.52
C ARG A 80 6.08 3.04 4.46
N ASN A 81 6.42 3.78 5.52
CA ASN A 81 6.27 5.23 5.55
C ASN A 81 7.19 5.91 4.52
N LEU A 82 8.41 5.41 4.34
CA LEU A 82 9.31 5.87 3.29
C LEU A 82 8.71 5.62 1.88
N GLN A 83 8.15 4.44 1.63
CA GLN A 83 7.48 4.14 0.35
C GLN A 83 6.29 5.08 0.08
N LYS A 84 5.49 5.37 1.11
CA LYS A 84 4.41 6.37 1.00
C LYS A 84 4.95 7.76 0.68
N CYS A 85 6.05 8.19 1.30
CA CYS A 85 6.68 9.47 0.99
C CYS A 85 7.14 9.54 -0.48
N TYR A 86 7.80 8.49 -0.97
CA TYR A 86 8.21 8.40 -2.39
C TYR A 86 7.01 8.45 -3.33
N PHE A 87 5.93 7.74 -3.01
CA PHE A 87 4.72 7.75 -3.81
C PHE A 87 4.09 9.15 -3.88
N LEU A 88 3.96 9.84 -2.73
CA LEU A 88 3.45 11.21 -2.68
C LEU A 88 4.35 12.18 -3.47
N MET A 89 5.66 12.08 -3.30
CA MET A 89 6.64 12.90 -4.00
C MET A 89 6.55 12.72 -5.52
N GLN A 90 6.43 11.48 -5.99
CA GLN A 90 6.28 11.19 -7.41
C GLN A 90 4.99 11.79 -7.96
N GLN A 91 3.86 11.62 -7.27
CA GLN A 91 2.60 12.21 -7.72
C GLN A 91 2.64 13.75 -7.71
N ALA A 92 3.34 14.35 -6.75
CA ALA A 92 3.54 15.79 -6.70
C ALA A 92 4.33 16.29 -7.93
N LEU A 93 5.43 15.62 -8.27
CA LEU A 93 6.23 15.92 -9.46
C LEU A 93 5.44 15.75 -10.76
N ASP A 94 4.64 14.69 -10.87
CA ASP A 94 3.77 14.45 -12.03
C ASP A 94 2.73 15.59 -12.18
N ALA A 95 2.12 16.05 -11.07
CA ALA A 95 1.17 17.15 -11.08
C ALA A 95 1.81 18.50 -11.41
N ASP A 96 3.02 18.74 -10.89
CA ASP A 96 3.81 19.96 -11.10
C ASP A 96 4.19 20.13 -12.59
N GLU A 97 4.72 19.08 -13.21
CA GLU A 97 5.03 19.07 -14.66
C GLU A 97 3.77 19.20 -15.52
N ALA A 98 2.63 18.68 -15.06
CA ALA A 98 1.34 18.86 -15.70
C ALA A 98 0.74 20.28 -15.52
N ASN A 99 1.47 21.19 -14.86
CA ASN A 99 1.03 22.55 -14.51
C ASN A 99 -0.22 22.59 -13.60
N LEU A 100 -0.50 21.52 -12.85
CA LEU A 100 -1.58 21.45 -11.87
C LEU A 100 -1.09 21.97 -10.51
N LYS A 101 -0.77 23.27 -10.44
CA LYS A 101 -0.07 23.90 -9.30
C LYS A 101 -0.75 23.66 -7.95
N ASP A 102 -2.07 23.80 -7.86
CA ASP A 102 -2.82 23.62 -6.62
C ASP A 102 -2.74 22.17 -6.11
N LEU A 103 -2.85 21.20 -7.03
CA LEU A 103 -2.70 19.79 -6.71
C LEU A 103 -1.27 19.48 -6.28
N ALA A 104 -0.27 19.90 -7.08
CA ALA A 104 1.14 19.70 -6.76
C ALA A 104 1.50 20.23 -5.36
N LEU A 105 1.01 21.42 -5.01
CA LEU A 105 1.24 22.02 -3.70
C LEU A 105 0.63 21.20 -2.56
N GLN A 106 -0.61 20.72 -2.73
CA GLN A 106 -1.25 19.83 -1.75
C GLN A 106 -0.43 18.55 -1.56
N LEU A 107 0.04 17.96 -2.66
CA LEU A 107 0.81 16.70 -2.63
C LEU A 107 2.18 16.87 -1.97
N TYR A 108 2.91 17.95 -2.28
CA TYR A 108 4.17 18.26 -1.61
C TYR A 108 3.97 18.51 -0.11
N THR A 109 2.91 19.23 0.27
CA THR A 109 2.60 19.50 1.69
C THR A 109 2.35 18.19 2.44
N GLN A 110 1.53 17.29 1.88
CA GLN A 110 1.28 15.98 2.46
C GLN A 110 2.54 15.11 2.55
N ALA A 111 3.43 15.17 1.55
CA ALA A 111 4.70 14.46 1.58
C ALA A 111 5.58 14.94 2.75
N VAL A 112 5.64 16.26 2.99
CA VAL A 112 6.38 16.86 4.12
C VAL A 112 5.77 16.48 5.46
N GLU A 113 4.44 16.60 5.60
CA GLU A 113 3.72 16.22 6.83
C GLU A 113 3.97 14.75 7.19
N LEU A 114 3.86 13.87 6.19
CA LEU A 114 4.14 12.45 6.38
C LEU A 114 5.61 12.22 6.78
N ALA A 115 6.55 12.86 6.08
CA ALA A 115 7.99 12.75 6.35
C ALA A 115 8.35 13.18 7.78
N VAL A 116 7.74 14.25 8.30
CA VAL A 116 7.95 14.73 9.67
C VAL A 116 7.37 13.76 10.71
N SER A 117 6.28 13.07 10.37
CA SER A 117 5.65 12.09 11.26
C SER A 117 6.42 10.76 11.39
N VAL A 118 7.37 10.48 10.48
CA VAL A 118 8.13 9.22 10.49
C VAL A 118 9.09 9.17 11.67
N LYS A 119 8.97 8.12 12.49
CA LYS A 119 9.92 7.78 13.55
C LYS A 119 10.65 6.49 13.15
N SER A 120 11.94 6.59 12.85
CA SER A 120 12.77 5.42 12.53
C SER A 120 14.07 5.43 13.33
N SER A 121 14.50 4.24 13.76
CA SER A 121 15.81 4.00 14.35
C SER A 121 16.91 3.84 13.28
N ASP A 122 16.52 3.67 12.01
CA ASP A 122 17.43 3.50 10.89
C ASP A 122 17.92 4.86 10.35
N PRO A 123 19.23 5.16 10.44
CA PRO A 123 19.77 6.43 9.97
C PRO A 123 19.65 6.61 8.44
N ASP A 124 19.66 5.55 7.65
CA ASP A 124 19.53 5.64 6.18
C ASP A 124 18.10 6.04 5.79
N VAL A 125 17.10 5.40 6.40
CA VAL A 125 15.68 5.76 6.21
C VAL A 125 15.46 7.22 6.61
N MET A 126 15.95 7.65 7.77
CA MET A 126 15.80 9.03 8.22
C MET A 126 16.49 10.04 7.29
N THR A 127 17.65 9.69 6.73
CA THR A 127 18.36 10.55 5.77
C THR A 127 17.56 10.70 4.48
N LYS A 128 17.01 9.60 3.95
CA LYS A 128 16.17 9.60 2.74
C LYS A 128 14.88 10.40 2.95
N VAL A 129 14.18 10.18 4.07
CA VAL A 129 12.95 10.92 4.42
C VAL A 129 13.20 12.42 4.53
N LYS A 130 14.29 12.83 5.22
CA LYS A 130 14.67 14.24 5.34
C LYS A 130 15.02 14.86 3.98
N GLY A 131 15.75 14.13 3.14
CA GLY A 131 16.08 14.56 1.78
C GLY A 131 14.82 14.80 0.93
N LEU A 132 13.86 13.87 0.99
CA LEU A 132 12.56 14.02 0.32
C LEU A 132 11.77 15.22 0.84
N ALA A 133 11.72 15.40 2.17
CA ALA A 133 11.00 16.52 2.78
C ALA A 133 11.59 17.88 2.36
N ALA A 134 12.92 17.98 2.32
CA ALA A 134 13.60 19.19 1.86
C ALA A 134 13.27 19.50 0.40
N GLN A 135 13.38 18.49 -0.49
CA GLN A 135 13.05 18.65 -1.91
C GLN A 135 11.57 19.03 -2.13
N ALA A 136 10.65 18.40 -1.40
CA ALA A 136 9.24 18.69 -1.48
C ALA A 136 8.93 20.12 -1.01
N LEU A 137 9.58 20.57 0.07
CA LEU A 137 9.43 21.92 0.59
C LEU A 137 9.98 22.98 -0.38
N ASP A 138 11.18 22.78 -0.91
CA ASP A 138 11.80 23.68 -1.89
C ASP A 138 10.90 23.85 -3.13
N ARG A 139 10.36 22.74 -3.67
CA ARG A 139 9.41 22.80 -4.80
C ARG A 139 8.10 23.49 -4.44
N ALA A 140 7.54 23.23 -3.25
CA ALA A 140 6.33 23.89 -2.79
C ALA A 140 6.52 25.42 -2.63
N GLU A 141 7.68 25.86 -2.14
CA GLU A 141 8.05 27.28 -2.04
C GLU A 141 8.16 27.94 -3.41
N GLU A 142 8.79 27.26 -4.38
CA GLU A 142 8.89 27.72 -5.77
C GLU A 142 7.51 27.88 -6.42
N ILE A 143 6.60 26.92 -6.22
CA ILE A 143 5.22 26.99 -6.75
C ILE A 143 4.45 28.15 -6.12
N LYS A 144 4.60 28.38 -4.80
CA LYS A 144 3.98 29.52 -4.09
C LYS A 144 4.60 30.87 -4.43
N GLY A 145 5.73 30.90 -5.13
CA GLY A 145 6.47 32.14 -5.42
C GLY A 145 7.16 32.73 -4.20
N ILE A 146 7.38 31.94 -3.14
CA ILE A 146 8.20 32.33 -1.98
C ILE A 146 9.66 32.17 -2.41
N LYS A 147 10.18 33.15 -3.15
CA LYS A 147 11.61 33.15 -3.51
C LYS A 147 12.45 33.46 -2.28
N LYS A 148 13.38 32.56 -1.90
CA LYS A 148 14.65 32.98 -1.28
C LYS A 148 15.28 34.01 -2.22
N MET A 149 15.61 35.19 -1.70
CA MET A 149 16.21 36.28 -2.49
C MET A 149 17.47 35.79 -3.21
N GLY A 150 17.37 35.67 -4.53
CA GLY A 150 18.47 35.29 -5.40
C GLY A 150 18.02 35.21 -6.86
N ALA A 151 18.44 36.20 -7.65
CA ALA A 151 18.31 36.33 -9.10
C ALA A 151 16.88 36.53 -9.69
N LEU A 152 16.65 37.78 -10.07
CA LEU A 152 15.60 38.23 -10.99
C LEU A 152 16.02 37.91 -12.43
N SER A 153 15.15 37.20 -13.16
CA SER A 153 15.08 37.28 -14.62
C SER A 153 13.60 37.34 -15.00
N ILE A 154 13.21 38.46 -15.59
CA ILE A 154 11.86 38.78 -16.06
C ILE A 154 11.80 38.47 -17.57
N THR A 155 10.83 37.68 -18.01
CA THR A 155 10.28 37.78 -19.39
C THR A 155 8.78 37.50 -19.41
N PRO A 156 8.01 38.12 -20.33
CA PRO A 156 6.57 38.31 -20.22
C PRO A 156 5.75 37.18 -20.85
N GLY A 157 4.50 37.07 -20.38
CA GLY A 157 3.60 35.96 -20.65
C GLY A 157 3.01 35.86 -22.05
N VAL A 158 2.56 34.64 -22.37
CA VAL A 158 1.70 34.32 -23.49
C VAL A 158 0.60 33.37 -23.01
N SER A 159 -0.62 33.69 -23.40
CA SER A 159 -1.91 33.10 -23.06
C SER A 159 -1.99 31.59 -23.35
N PRO A 160 -2.76 30.79 -22.57
CA PRO A 160 -2.96 29.39 -22.90
C PRO A 160 -3.99 29.25 -24.02
N ASN A 161 -3.52 29.04 -25.25
CA ASN A 161 -4.33 28.39 -26.28
C ASN A 161 -4.55 26.93 -25.85
N ARG A 162 -5.82 26.57 -25.61
CA ARG A 162 -6.28 25.20 -25.36
C ARG A 162 -5.94 24.35 -26.59
N VAL A 163 -4.89 23.53 -26.48
CA VAL A 163 -4.54 22.56 -27.51
C VAL A 163 -5.45 21.35 -27.32
N HIS A 164 -6.30 21.11 -28.32
CA HIS A 164 -7.17 19.94 -28.41
C HIS A 164 -6.29 18.71 -28.65
N LEU A 165 -6.09 17.87 -27.63
CA LEU A 165 -5.33 16.63 -27.76
C LEU A 165 -6.10 15.64 -28.64
N GLN A 166 -5.57 15.46 -29.85
CA GLN A 166 -6.05 14.50 -30.83
C GLN A 166 -6.05 13.07 -30.26
N ARG A 167 -7.22 12.47 -30.39
CA ARG A 167 -7.54 11.05 -30.23
C ARG A 167 -6.75 10.23 -31.24
N GLU A 168 -5.78 9.46 -30.77
CA GLU A 168 -5.25 8.35 -31.55
C GLU A 168 -5.41 7.03 -30.81
N GLN A 169 -5.82 6.02 -31.58
CA GLN A 169 -6.03 4.61 -31.23
C GLN A 169 -7.43 4.24 -30.72
N SER A 170 -8.40 4.34 -31.63
CA SER A 170 -9.40 3.29 -31.81
C SER A 170 -9.53 3.06 -33.31
N VAL A 171 -9.32 1.82 -33.75
CA VAL A 171 -9.67 1.34 -35.10
C VAL A 171 -11.01 1.96 -35.51
N HIS A 172 -11.09 2.56 -36.69
CA HIS A 172 -12.25 3.27 -37.26
C HIS A 172 -13.61 2.70 -36.80
N LEU A 173 -14.13 3.21 -35.69
CA LEU A 173 -15.52 3.08 -35.31
C LEU A 173 -16.09 4.48 -35.50
N LYS A 174 -16.91 4.66 -36.55
CA LYS A 174 -17.74 5.86 -36.69
C LYS A 174 -18.62 5.94 -35.45
N VAL A 175 -18.32 6.89 -34.57
CA VAL A 175 -19.20 7.22 -33.45
C VAL A 175 -20.40 7.94 -34.05
N SER A 176 -21.45 7.19 -34.36
CA SER A 176 -22.76 7.73 -34.71
C SER A 176 -23.50 8.04 -33.42
N GLY A 177 -23.61 9.33 -33.04
CA GLY A 177 -24.35 9.76 -31.86
C GLY A 177 -24.10 11.22 -31.49
N LYS A 178 -25.08 11.86 -30.84
CA LYS A 178 -24.91 13.19 -30.22
C LYS A 178 -23.91 13.07 -29.06
N GLN A 179 -23.18 14.15 -28.74
CA GLN A 179 -22.21 14.20 -27.62
C GLN A 179 -22.84 14.02 -26.23
N VAL A 180 -24.18 13.97 -26.13
CA VAL A 180 -24.93 13.93 -24.88
C VAL A 180 -25.93 12.78 -24.96
N TYR A 181 -25.91 11.92 -23.94
CA TYR A 181 -26.87 10.83 -23.79
C TYR A 181 -28.30 11.36 -23.64
N THR A 182 -29.27 10.67 -24.24
CA THR A 182 -30.70 10.94 -24.00
C THR A 182 -31.10 10.57 -22.56
N GLU A 183 -32.27 11.01 -22.11
CA GLU A 183 -32.76 10.65 -20.77
C GLU A 183 -32.99 9.13 -20.65
N GLU A 184 -33.44 8.47 -21.72
CA GLU A 184 -33.58 7.02 -21.76
C GLU A 184 -32.22 6.32 -21.65
N GLU A 185 -31.20 6.80 -22.38
CA GLU A 185 -29.84 6.25 -22.30
C GLU A 185 -29.24 6.43 -20.89
N LYS A 186 -29.47 7.59 -20.25
CA LYS A 186 -29.05 7.82 -18.86
C LYS A 186 -29.75 6.87 -17.89
N GLU A 187 -31.04 6.61 -18.07
CA GLU A 187 -31.79 5.68 -17.23
C GLU A 187 -31.31 4.23 -17.39
N VAL A 188 -31.01 3.82 -18.63
CA VAL A 188 -30.36 2.53 -18.90
C VAL A 188 -29.00 2.45 -18.23
N LEU A 189 -28.17 3.49 -18.35
CA LEU A 189 -26.86 3.54 -17.68
C LEU A 189 -27.00 3.46 -16.16
N ARG A 190 -27.96 4.17 -15.57
CA ARG A 190 -28.24 4.16 -14.13
C ARG A 190 -28.65 2.77 -13.66
N THR A 191 -29.60 2.15 -14.35
CA THR A 191 -30.10 0.80 -14.02
C THR A 191 -28.99 -0.24 -14.16
N THR A 192 -28.23 -0.20 -15.26
CA THR A 192 -27.15 -1.15 -15.55
C THR A 192 -25.87 -0.91 -14.74
N SER A 193 -25.80 0.17 -13.94
CA SER A 193 -24.70 0.42 -13.01
C SER A 193 -24.81 -0.41 -11.74
N ASN A 194 -26.00 -0.90 -11.39
CA ASN A 194 -26.22 -1.69 -10.19
C ASN A 194 -26.03 -3.18 -10.51
N ILE A 195 -24.99 -3.79 -9.95
CA ILE A 195 -24.62 -5.19 -10.16
C ILE A 195 -24.32 -5.81 -8.81
N ASN A 196 -25.09 -6.83 -8.42
CA ASN A 196 -24.90 -7.58 -7.17
C ASN A 196 -24.78 -6.65 -5.93
N ASN A 197 -25.67 -5.67 -5.80
CA ASN A 197 -25.69 -4.63 -4.75
C ASN A 197 -24.52 -3.63 -4.77
N ASN A 198 -23.65 -3.67 -5.79
CA ASN A 198 -22.58 -2.70 -6.00
C ASN A 198 -22.95 -1.74 -7.13
N CYS A 199 -22.49 -0.49 -7.05
CA CYS A 199 -22.72 0.53 -8.06
C CYS A 199 -21.43 0.84 -8.82
N PHE A 200 -21.39 0.50 -10.11
CA PHE A 200 -20.25 0.73 -11.00
C PHE A 200 -20.59 1.78 -12.04
N LEU A 201 -20.31 3.05 -11.76
CA LEU A 201 -20.67 4.15 -12.65
C LEU A 201 -19.84 4.16 -13.94
N PRO A 202 -20.37 4.74 -15.04
CA PRO A 202 -19.58 5.01 -16.24
C PRO A 202 -18.32 5.82 -15.91
N PHE A 203 -17.20 5.45 -16.55
CA PHE A 203 -15.93 6.14 -16.42
C PHE A 203 -15.97 7.45 -17.22
N MET A 204 -15.67 8.56 -16.57
CA MET A 204 -15.69 9.93 -17.11
C MET A 204 -14.31 10.58 -17.02
N GLU A 205 -14.07 11.67 -17.76
CA GLU A 205 -12.77 12.36 -17.73
C GLU A 205 -12.39 12.89 -16.34
N VAL A 206 -13.38 13.28 -15.53
CA VAL A 206 -13.17 13.71 -14.15
C VAL A 206 -12.54 12.61 -13.29
N ASP A 207 -12.76 11.34 -13.62
CA ASP A 207 -12.18 10.21 -12.88
C ASP A 207 -10.67 10.08 -13.07
N LEU A 208 -10.08 10.74 -14.09
CA LEU A 208 -8.62 10.82 -14.24
C LEU A 208 -7.98 11.65 -13.12
N SER A 209 -8.76 12.48 -12.43
CA SER A 209 -8.35 13.25 -11.25
C SER A 209 -8.63 12.55 -9.92
N GLU A 210 -8.95 11.25 -9.94
CA GLU A 210 -9.19 10.45 -8.75
C GLU A 210 -8.00 10.51 -7.78
N LYS A 211 -8.30 10.63 -6.48
CA LYS A 211 -7.28 10.70 -5.43
C LYS A 211 -6.96 9.28 -4.95
N PHE A 212 -5.68 8.93 -4.99
CA PHE A 212 -5.18 7.62 -4.57
C PHE A 212 -4.50 7.64 -3.20
N GLN A 213 -4.55 8.77 -2.51
CA GLN A 213 -3.80 9.05 -1.29
C GLN A 213 -4.75 9.26 -0.11
N TYR A 214 -4.42 8.65 1.02
CA TYR A 214 -5.27 8.65 2.21
C TYR A 214 -4.42 8.61 3.48
N ALA A 215 -4.93 9.12 4.60
CA ALA A 215 -4.23 9.03 5.88
C ALA A 215 -4.08 7.58 6.35
N LEU A 216 -5.11 6.76 6.10
CA LEU A 216 -5.14 5.33 6.40
C LEU A 216 -5.21 4.53 5.08
N PRO A 217 -4.74 3.27 5.08
CA PRO A 217 -4.97 2.38 3.94
C PRO A 217 -6.44 2.35 3.54
N PHE A 218 -6.71 2.49 2.25
CA PHE A 218 -8.05 2.48 1.71
C PHE A 218 -8.69 1.11 1.94
N GLU A 219 -9.96 1.15 2.34
CA GLU A 219 -10.81 -0.01 2.49
C GLU A 219 -12.03 0.21 1.60
N ASP A 220 -12.25 -0.75 0.71
CA ASP A 220 -13.45 -0.75 -0.10
C ASP A 220 -14.66 -1.00 0.82
N ARG A 221 -15.70 -0.17 0.63
CA ARG A 221 -16.95 -0.26 1.38
C ARG A 221 -17.84 -1.39 0.88
N ALA A 222 -17.58 -1.91 -0.33
CA ALA A 222 -18.22 -3.13 -0.79
C ALA A 222 -17.87 -4.27 0.18
N SER A 223 -18.85 -5.14 0.47
CA SER A 223 -18.62 -6.31 1.32
C SER A 223 -17.45 -7.14 0.78
N GLU A 224 -16.63 -7.72 1.68
CA GLU A 224 -15.56 -8.64 1.32
C GLU A 224 -16.01 -9.65 0.25
N LEU A 225 -15.14 -9.94 -0.71
CA LEU A 225 -15.49 -10.82 -1.81
C LEU A 225 -15.91 -12.20 -1.27
N LYS A 226 -17.09 -12.66 -1.69
CA LYS A 226 -17.60 -13.96 -1.28
C LYS A 226 -16.68 -15.07 -1.78
N LEU A 227 -16.03 -15.75 -0.85
CA LEU A 227 -15.14 -16.87 -1.16
C LEU A 227 -15.94 -18.10 -1.64
N SER A 228 -15.39 -18.82 -2.61
CA SER A 228 -15.92 -20.13 -3.00
C SER A 228 -15.75 -21.15 -1.86
N SER A 229 -16.54 -22.23 -1.87
CA SER A 229 -16.43 -23.30 -0.86
C SER A 229 -15.04 -23.95 -0.79
N LYS A 230 -14.26 -23.88 -1.88
CA LYS A 230 -12.88 -24.37 -1.90
C LYS A 230 -11.92 -23.36 -1.27
N GLN A 231 -12.04 -22.08 -1.60
CA GLN A 231 -11.23 -21.01 -0.98
C GLN A 231 -11.49 -20.92 0.52
N ALA A 232 -12.76 -20.99 0.94
CA ALA A 232 -13.14 -20.91 2.35
C ALA A 232 -12.50 -22.01 3.24
N LYS A 233 -12.20 -23.20 2.68
CA LYS A 233 -11.53 -24.30 3.42
C LYS A 233 -10.05 -24.02 3.72
N GLU A 234 -9.41 -23.21 2.89
CA GLU A 234 -7.99 -22.85 3.01
C GLU A 234 -7.76 -21.44 3.53
N PHE A 235 -8.78 -20.59 3.49
CA PHE A 235 -8.74 -19.20 3.93
C PHE A 235 -8.29 -19.08 5.39
N GLN A 236 -7.35 -18.18 5.62
CA GLN A 236 -6.87 -17.82 6.93
C GLN A 236 -7.20 -16.36 7.25
N CYS A 237 -6.85 -15.44 6.34
CA CYS A 237 -7.06 -14.02 6.52
C CYS A 237 -7.00 -13.28 5.17
N TRP A 238 -7.38 -12.00 5.21
CA TRP A 238 -7.09 -11.04 4.16
C TRP A 238 -5.72 -10.42 4.42
N VAL A 239 -4.92 -10.28 3.36
CA VAL A 239 -3.60 -9.65 3.42
C VAL A 239 -3.46 -8.58 2.35
N ARG A 240 -2.64 -7.58 2.60
CA ARG A 240 -2.20 -6.60 1.61
C ARG A 240 -0.85 -7.01 1.02
N PRO A 241 -0.48 -6.54 -0.19
CA PRO A 241 0.78 -6.91 -0.85
C PRO A 241 2.03 -6.72 0.02
N HIS A 242 2.08 -5.62 0.80
CA HIS A 242 3.22 -5.32 1.66
C HIS A 242 3.38 -6.26 2.86
N GLU A 243 2.36 -7.05 3.22
CA GLU A 243 2.43 -8.04 4.30
C GLU A 243 3.04 -9.36 3.82
N VAL A 244 3.12 -9.56 2.50
CA VAL A 244 3.61 -10.81 1.89
C VAL A 244 4.77 -10.61 0.91
N SER A 245 5.13 -9.36 0.61
CA SER A 245 6.22 -8.97 -0.27
C SER A 245 6.99 -7.78 0.31
N SER A 246 8.33 -7.85 0.25
CA SER A 246 9.22 -6.78 0.71
C SER A 246 9.31 -5.59 -0.26
N ASP A 247 9.00 -5.80 -1.53
CA ASP A 247 9.05 -4.78 -2.59
C ASP A 247 7.87 -4.95 -3.55
N PRO A 248 6.63 -4.72 -3.08
CA PRO A 248 5.43 -4.92 -3.88
C PRO A 248 5.37 -3.93 -5.06
N LYS A 249 5.11 -4.47 -6.25
CA LYS A 249 4.99 -3.75 -7.51
C LYS A 249 3.73 -4.21 -8.24
N MET A 250 3.13 -3.32 -9.03
CA MET A 250 2.10 -3.75 -9.97
C MET A 250 2.71 -4.61 -11.07
N ILE A 251 3.84 -4.20 -11.63
CA ILE A 251 4.58 -4.94 -12.67
C ILE A 251 6.04 -4.94 -12.26
N ALA A 252 6.65 -6.12 -12.15
CA ALA A 252 8.02 -6.24 -11.62
C ALA A 252 9.12 -6.05 -12.68
N GLY A 253 8.78 -6.15 -13.97
CA GLY A 253 9.67 -5.90 -15.11
C GLY A 253 9.19 -4.76 -16.00
N ASP A 254 9.77 -4.66 -17.21
CA ASP A 254 9.41 -3.63 -18.19
C ASP A 254 8.02 -3.86 -18.81
N ASP A 255 7.65 -5.15 -18.96
CA ASP A 255 6.42 -5.61 -19.60
C ASP A 255 5.72 -6.69 -18.74
N LEU A 256 4.43 -6.89 -19.00
CA LEU A 256 3.66 -7.99 -18.42
C LEU A 256 4.20 -9.34 -18.89
N ASP A 257 4.60 -10.20 -17.95
CA ASP A 257 4.96 -11.58 -18.26
C ASP A 257 3.78 -12.52 -18.07
N PHE A 258 3.18 -12.98 -19.16
CA PHE A 258 2.07 -13.93 -19.10
C PHE A 258 2.48 -15.30 -18.55
N PHE A 259 3.76 -15.69 -18.63
CA PHE A 259 4.23 -16.95 -18.05
C PHE A 259 4.26 -16.92 -16.52
N SER A 260 4.22 -15.72 -15.93
CA SER A 260 4.20 -15.56 -14.48
C SER A 260 2.84 -15.93 -13.87
N ILE A 261 1.75 -15.85 -14.63
CA ILE A 261 0.39 -16.04 -14.08
C ILE A 261 0.17 -17.49 -13.65
N LYS A 262 -0.10 -17.68 -12.36
CA LYS A 262 -0.46 -18.97 -11.76
C LYS A 262 -1.91 -18.95 -11.31
N GLN A 263 -2.66 -19.94 -11.78
CA GLN A 263 -4.02 -20.20 -11.30
C GLN A 263 -3.99 -21.11 -10.07
N THR A 264 -4.81 -20.79 -9.07
CA THR A 264 -4.93 -21.55 -7.83
C THR A 264 -6.33 -22.15 -7.67
N ILE A 265 -6.95 -21.95 -6.51
CA ILE A 265 -8.28 -22.41 -6.12
C ILE A 265 -9.33 -21.45 -6.68
N VAL A 266 -9.19 -21.11 -7.96
CA VAL A 266 -10.09 -20.24 -8.70
C VAL A 266 -10.70 -21.07 -9.83
N SER A 267 -12.02 -21.03 -9.99
CA SER A 267 -12.74 -21.77 -11.03
C SER A 267 -12.73 -21.09 -12.41
N ASP A 268 -12.26 -19.84 -12.48
CA ASP A 268 -12.43 -18.97 -13.65
C ASP A 268 -11.24 -19.06 -14.61
N CYS A 269 -10.93 -20.27 -15.09
CA CYS A 269 -9.78 -20.50 -15.98
C CYS A 269 -9.88 -19.70 -17.29
N SER A 270 -11.09 -19.48 -17.82
CA SER A 270 -11.31 -18.67 -19.01
C SER A 270 -10.91 -17.21 -18.79
N PHE A 271 -11.19 -16.67 -17.60
CA PHE A 271 -10.79 -15.32 -17.23
C PHE A 271 -9.26 -15.21 -17.11
N VAL A 272 -8.62 -16.15 -16.41
CA VAL A 272 -7.15 -16.19 -16.28
C VAL A 272 -6.47 -16.35 -17.65
N ALA A 273 -7.00 -17.21 -18.53
CA ALA A 273 -6.50 -17.37 -19.88
C ALA A 273 -6.62 -16.08 -20.70
N SER A 274 -7.73 -15.33 -20.55
CA SER A 274 -7.92 -14.04 -21.23
C SER A 274 -6.89 -12.99 -20.78
N LEU A 275 -6.51 -12.97 -19.51
CA LEU A 275 -5.44 -12.12 -18.98
C LEU A 275 -4.08 -12.50 -19.58
N ALA A 276 -3.76 -13.81 -19.64
CA ALA A 276 -2.52 -14.29 -20.24
C ALA A 276 -2.41 -13.93 -21.74
N VAL A 277 -3.50 -14.10 -22.50
CA VAL A 277 -3.56 -13.72 -23.92
C VAL A 277 -3.43 -12.21 -24.09
N SER A 278 -4.08 -11.42 -23.23
CA SER A 278 -4.00 -9.96 -23.27
C SER A 278 -2.59 -9.45 -22.95
N ALA A 279 -1.92 -10.03 -21.95
CA ALA A 279 -0.53 -9.72 -21.60
C ALA A 279 0.44 -10.09 -22.75
N LEU A 280 0.27 -11.26 -23.36
CA LEU A 280 1.02 -11.65 -24.56
C LEU A 280 0.78 -10.69 -25.73
N TYR A 281 -0.46 -10.24 -25.92
CA TYR A 281 -0.81 -9.28 -26.96
C TYR A 281 -0.13 -7.92 -26.72
N GLU A 282 -0.15 -7.41 -25.48
CA GLU A 282 0.57 -6.18 -25.14
C GLU A 282 2.03 -6.28 -25.52
N ARG A 283 2.70 -7.35 -25.07
CA ARG A 283 4.14 -7.56 -25.30
C ARG A 283 4.46 -7.72 -26.78
N ARG A 284 3.65 -8.45 -27.54
CA ARG A 284 3.89 -8.73 -28.96
C ARG A 284 3.66 -7.53 -29.86
N PHE A 285 2.64 -6.72 -29.56
CA PHE A 285 2.20 -5.64 -30.44
C PHE A 285 2.45 -4.23 -29.87
N ASN A 286 3.05 -4.13 -28.68
CA ASN A 286 3.23 -2.89 -27.93
C ASN A 286 1.93 -2.08 -27.78
N LYS A 287 0.82 -2.77 -27.52
CA LYS A 287 -0.53 -2.20 -27.38
C LYS A 287 -1.07 -2.43 -25.98
N LYS A 288 -1.16 -1.36 -25.19
CA LYS A 288 -1.56 -1.38 -23.79
C LYS A 288 -3.06 -1.69 -23.61
N ILE A 289 -3.42 -2.89 -23.17
CA ILE A 289 -4.79 -3.37 -22.91
C ILE A 289 -5.07 -3.42 -21.39
N ILE A 290 -4.38 -4.28 -20.65
CA ILE A 290 -4.35 -4.41 -19.19
C ILE A 290 -3.66 -3.19 -18.56
N THR A 291 -2.45 -2.83 -18.99
CA THR A 291 -1.68 -1.74 -18.36
C THR A 291 -2.38 -0.38 -18.51
N SER A 292 -3.23 -0.22 -19.52
CA SER A 292 -3.99 1.01 -19.75
C SER A 292 -5.29 1.13 -18.94
N ILE A 293 -5.71 0.07 -18.23
CA ILE A 293 -6.94 0.08 -17.45
C ILE A 293 -6.73 0.16 -15.93
N ILE A 294 -5.51 -0.07 -15.44
CA ILE A 294 -5.17 -0.07 -14.00
C ILE A 294 -4.60 1.30 -13.58
N TYR A 295 -5.04 1.81 -12.44
CA TYR A 295 -4.59 3.07 -11.82
C TYR A 295 -4.33 2.88 -10.32
N PRO A 296 -3.41 3.65 -9.71
CA PRO A 296 -2.73 4.85 -10.23
C PRO A 296 -1.66 4.54 -11.29
N LYS A 297 -1.32 5.54 -12.09
CA LYS A 297 -0.29 5.44 -13.14
C LYS A 297 0.80 6.47 -12.93
N ASN A 298 2.02 6.15 -13.35
CA ASN A 298 3.11 7.12 -13.47
C ASN A 298 2.98 7.95 -14.77
N LYS A 299 3.90 8.91 -14.94
CA LYS A 299 4.11 9.70 -16.17
C LYS A 299 4.14 8.86 -17.46
N ASN A 300 4.74 7.67 -17.42
CA ASN A 300 4.85 6.75 -18.56
C ASN A 300 3.54 5.97 -18.84
N LYS A 301 2.44 6.32 -18.15
CA LYS A 301 1.15 5.66 -18.22
C LYS A 301 1.22 4.16 -17.85
N GLN A 302 2.18 3.78 -17.01
CA GLN A 302 2.29 2.44 -16.45
C GLN A 302 1.63 2.41 -15.06
N PRO A 303 0.93 1.31 -14.71
CA PRO A 303 0.35 1.16 -13.39
C PRO A 303 1.47 1.07 -12.34
N VAL A 304 1.25 1.70 -11.19
CA VAL A 304 2.22 1.72 -10.08
C VAL A 304 1.60 1.22 -8.80
N TYR A 305 2.42 0.61 -7.96
CA TYR A 305 1.99 0.16 -6.65
C TYR A 305 1.62 1.37 -5.80
N ASN A 306 0.46 1.29 -5.15
CA ASN A 306 -0.05 2.28 -4.23
C ASN A 306 0.03 1.77 -2.78
N PRO A 307 0.94 2.30 -1.94
CA PRO A 307 1.05 1.92 -0.53
C PRO A 307 -0.15 2.37 0.33
N PHE A 308 -1.05 3.20 -0.22
CA PHE A 308 -2.32 3.54 0.39
C PHE A 308 -3.43 2.55 0.05
N GLY A 309 -3.16 1.53 -0.76
CA GLY A 309 -4.04 0.39 -0.99
C GLY A 309 -5.32 0.70 -1.78
N LYS A 310 -5.41 1.86 -2.46
CA LYS A 310 -6.53 2.18 -3.35
C LYS A 310 -6.14 1.97 -4.80
N TYR A 311 -7.00 1.30 -5.56
CA TYR A 311 -6.85 1.14 -6.99
C TYR A 311 -8.13 1.49 -7.73
N MET A 312 -7.98 1.89 -8.99
CA MET A 312 -9.09 2.09 -9.90
C MET A 312 -8.84 1.28 -11.16
N VAL A 313 -9.82 0.49 -11.57
CA VAL A 313 -9.77 -0.33 -12.78
C VAL A 313 -10.88 0.11 -13.73
N LYS A 314 -10.53 0.33 -14.99
CA LYS A 314 -11.45 0.74 -16.04
C LYS A 314 -11.87 -0.46 -16.89
N LEU A 315 -13.00 -1.07 -16.56
CA LEU A 315 -13.49 -2.27 -17.26
C LEU A 315 -14.61 -1.93 -18.26
N HIS A 316 -14.69 -2.67 -19.37
CA HIS A 316 -15.80 -2.54 -20.30
C HIS A 316 -16.89 -3.54 -19.94
N LEU A 317 -18.05 -3.04 -19.50
CA LEU A 317 -19.14 -3.87 -18.99
C LEU A 317 -20.49 -3.22 -19.33
N ASN A 318 -21.44 -4.05 -19.81
CA ASN A 318 -22.77 -3.61 -20.24
C ASN A 318 -22.71 -2.46 -21.25
N GLY A 319 -21.83 -2.55 -22.25
CA GLY A 319 -21.74 -1.60 -23.36
C GLY A 319 -21.04 -0.27 -23.06
N VAL A 320 -20.54 -0.05 -21.84
CA VAL A 320 -19.84 1.19 -21.46
C VAL A 320 -18.56 0.89 -20.67
N ARG A 321 -17.60 1.82 -20.65
CA ARG A 321 -16.45 1.74 -19.75
C ARG A 321 -16.91 2.16 -18.36
N ARG A 322 -16.65 1.36 -17.34
CA ARG A 322 -17.05 1.61 -15.96
C ARG A 322 -15.84 1.75 -15.07
N LYS A 323 -15.99 2.62 -14.06
CA LYS A 323 -15.04 2.82 -12.98
C LYS A 323 -15.29 1.77 -11.91
N VAL A 324 -14.24 1.02 -11.58
CA VAL A 324 -14.24 0.06 -10.48
C VAL A 324 -13.18 0.52 -9.48
N ILE A 325 -13.59 0.87 -8.27
CA ILE A 325 -12.67 1.18 -7.17
C ILE A 325 -12.55 -0.08 -6.32
N ILE A 326 -11.32 -0.46 -5.99
CA ILE A 326 -11.03 -1.60 -5.12
C ILE A 326 -9.94 -1.23 -4.13
N ASP A 327 -9.92 -1.93 -3.00
CA ASP A 327 -8.71 -2.00 -2.18
C ASP A 327 -7.78 -3.13 -2.65
N ASP A 328 -6.60 -3.25 -2.03
CA ASP A 328 -5.60 -4.28 -2.34
C ASP A 328 -5.61 -5.47 -1.38
N ARG A 329 -6.71 -5.71 -0.65
CA ARG A 329 -6.81 -6.89 0.20
C ARG A 329 -7.03 -8.13 -0.67
N LEU A 330 -6.17 -9.13 -0.47
CA LEU A 330 -6.20 -10.40 -1.19
C LEU A 330 -6.44 -11.56 -0.21
N PRO A 331 -7.18 -12.59 -0.61
CA PRO A 331 -7.46 -13.73 0.26
C PRO A 331 -6.21 -14.61 0.39
N TYR A 332 -5.79 -14.89 1.62
CA TYR A 332 -4.57 -15.64 1.93
C TYR A 332 -4.88 -16.98 2.60
N SER A 333 -4.09 -17.99 2.24
CA SER A 333 -4.26 -19.35 2.74
C SER A 333 -3.34 -19.69 3.89
N LYS A 334 -3.80 -20.59 4.76
CA LYS A 334 -3.03 -21.20 5.85
C LYS A 334 -1.74 -21.92 5.40
N TYR A 335 -1.57 -22.15 4.10
CA TYR A 335 -0.38 -22.74 3.49
C TYR A 335 0.59 -21.69 2.92
N GLY A 336 0.41 -20.41 3.21
CA GLY A 336 1.33 -19.36 2.81
C GLY A 336 1.24 -18.96 1.33
N ARG A 337 0.03 -18.98 0.75
CA ARG A 337 -0.20 -18.61 -0.66
C ARG A 337 -1.49 -17.82 -0.85
N LEU A 338 -1.53 -17.02 -1.91
CA LEU A 338 -2.76 -16.33 -2.33
C LEU A 338 -3.78 -17.34 -2.86
N LEU A 339 -5.06 -17.07 -2.56
CA LEU A 339 -6.21 -17.89 -2.98
C LEU A 339 -6.87 -17.42 -4.28
N CYS A 340 -6.34 -16.36 -4.88
CA CYS A 340 -6.66 -15.88 -6.22
C CYS A 340 -5.58 -16.32 -7.23
N SER A 341 -5.74 -15.93 -8.50
CA SER A 341 -4.61 -15.97 -9.44
C SER A 341 -3.50 -15.05 -8.94
N TYR A 342 -2.24 -15.44 -9.11
CA TYR A 342 -1.09 -14.67 -8.63
C TYR A 342 0.12 -14.84 -9.55
N SER A 343 1.10 -13.94 -9.47
CA SER A 343 2.34 -14.01 -10.25
C SER A 343 3.37 -14.96 -9.61
N SER A 344 4.09 -15.71 -10.44
CA SER A 344 5.24 -16.51 -10.00
C SER A 344 6.34 -15.63 -9.40
N ASN A 345 6.36 -14.34 -9.78
CA ASN A 345 7.14 -13.31 -9.12
C ASN A 345 6.42 -12.83 -7.85
N LYS A 346 7.04 -13.05 -6.69
CA LYS A 346 6.46 -12.71 -5.38
C LYS A 346 6.23 -11.21 -5.15
N ASN A 347 6.83 -10.37 -5.99
CA ASN A 347 6.74 -8.92 -5.89
C ASN A 347 5.74 -8.30 -6.86
N GLU A 348 4.97 -9.11 -7.61
CA GLU A 348 4.08 -8.62 -8.68
C GLU A 348 2.59 -8.90 -8.37
N PHE A 349 1.75 -7.87 -8.48
CA PHE A 349 0.37 -7.86 -7.98
C PHE A 349 -0.68 -7.20 -8.91
N TRP A 350 -0.46 -7.19 -10.24
CA TRP A 350 -1.41 -6.62 -11.20
C TRP A 350 -2.71 -7.42 -11.41
#